data_AF-A0A847U541-F1
#
_entry.id   AF-A0A847U541-F1
#
_cell.length_a   1.000
_cell.length_b   1.000
_cell.length_c   1.000
_cell.angle_alpha   90.00
_cell.angle_beta   90.00
_cell.angle_gamma   90.00
#
_symmetry.space_group_name_H-M   'P 1'
#
loop_
_entity.id
_entity.type
_entity.pdbx_description
1 polymer ?
#
loop_
_entity_poly.entity_id
_entity_poly.type
_entity_poly.pdbx_seq_one_letter_code
_entity_poly.pdbx_strand_id
1 'polypeptide(L)'
;MSPSLRSVARIVAALFSSVVLLAPLTFALLVGGAVTVFDLLGLGAPEPLALAGPFVAGAVALWLAVESALVQLYGLGVLDRGRPIQRRLRYLAIGVTVVASVVAIGRFLAMTVPWAIETRSTTVLVLAGALVLAVVGTCYRTAAAARTGYARVSRPQTDEPRE
;
A
#
# COMPACT_ATOMS: atom_id res chain seq x y z
N MET A 1 4.83 -34.72 -9.47
CA MET A 1 5.29 -34.34 -8.12
C MET A 1 4.12 -33.67 -7.40
N SER A 2 3.61 -34.25 -6.31
CA SER A 2 2.55 -33.64 -5.50
C SER A 2 3.13 -32.51 -4.63
N PRO A 3 2.46 -31.35 -4.52
CA PRO A 3 2.91 -30.27 -3.66
C PRO A 3 2.88 -30.72 -2.18
N SER A 4 3.92 -30.38 -1.42
CA SER A 4 4.00 -30.71 0.01
C SER A 4 2.94 -29.92 0.79
N LEU A 5 2.33 -30.51 1.81
CA LEU A 5 1.33 -29.85 2.69
C LEU A 5 1.81 -28.49 3.22
N ARG A 6 3.11 -28.37 3.49
CA ARG A 6 3.76 -27.13 3.97
C ARG A 6 3.75 -26.02 2.90
N SER A 7 3.90 -26.37 1.63
CA SER A 7 3.83 -25.41 0.52
C SER A 7 2.41 -24.88 0.33
N VAL A 8 1.41 -25.77 0.40
CA VAL A 8 -0.01 -25.41 0.28
C VAL A 8 -0.43 -24.50 1.45
N ALA A 9 -0.06 -24.86 2.68
CA ALA A 9 -0.37 -24.05 3.86
C ALA A 9 0.23 -22.62 3.76
N ARG A 10 1.46 -22.48 3.27
CA ARG A 10 2.10 -21.18 3.07
C ARG A 10 1.37 -20.33 2.02
N ILE A 11 0.97 -20.94 0.90
CA ILE A 11 0.21 -20.27 -0.16
C ILE A 11 -1.14 -19.77 0.36
N VAL A 12 -1.88 -20.65 1.04
CA VAL A 12 -3.19 -20.32 1.63
C VAL A 12 -3.04 -19.20 2.66
N ALA A 13 -2.04 -19.26 3.54
CA ALA A 13 -1.84 -18.22 4.56
C ALA A 13 -1.51 -16.85 3.93
N ALA A 14 -0.64 -16.81 2.92
CA ALA A 14 -0.29 -15.56 2.24
C ALA A 14 -1.47 -14.95 1.48
N LEU A 15 -2.26 -15.79 0.79
CA LEU A 15 -3.48 -15.38 0.10
C LEU A 15 -4.55 -14.92 1.08
N PHE A 16 -4.83 -15.70 2.13
CA PHE A 16 -5.84 -15.36 3.12
C PHE A 16 -5.50 -14.06 3.83
N SER A 17 -4.25 -13.92 4.31
CA SER A 17 -3.77 -12.68 4.94
C SER A 17 -3.95 -11.48 4.01
N SER A 18 -3.51 -11.60 2.76
CA SER A 18 -3.60 -10.48 1.81
C SER A 18 -5.04 -10.15 1.41
N VAL A 19 -5.87 -11.15 1.13
CA VAL A 19 -7.25 -10.93 0.68
C VAL A 19 -8.13 -10.44 1.83
N VAL A 20 -7.95 -10.95 3.05
CA VAL A 20 -8.80 -10.58 4.19
C VAL A 20 -8.37 -9.28 4.85
N LEU A 21 -7.06 -8.99 4.90
CA LEU A 21 -6.58 -7.76 5.54
C LEU A 21 -6.34 -6.64 4.52
N LEU A 22 -5.61 -6.94 3.45
CA LEU A 22 -5.10 -5.92 2.54
C LEU A 22 -6.17 -5.46 1.54
N ALA A 23 -7.04 -6.35 1.05
CA ALA A 23 -8.08 -5.95 0.11
C ALA A 23 -9.11 -4.98 0.74
N PRO A 24 -9.72 -5.26 1.91
CA PRO A 24 -10.68 -4.33 2.51
C PRO A 24 -10.03 -3.01 2.91
N LEU A 25 -8.79 -3.06 3.41
CA LEU A 25 -8.03 -1.87 3.75
C LEU A 25 -7.75 -1.02 2.49
N THR A 26 -7.26 -1.63 1.42
CA THR A 26 -6.97 -0.93 0.16
C THR A 26 -8.24 -0.32 -0.44
N PHE A 27 -9.34 -1.07 -0.40
CA PHE A 27 -10.64 -0.57 -0.83
C PHE A 27 -11.07 0.67 -0.03
N ALA A 28 -11.04 0.58 1.30
CA ALA A 28 -11.40 1.69 2.18
C ALA A 28 -10.51 2.92 1.96
N LEU A 29 -9.21 2.72 1.72
CA LEU A 29 -8.27 3.81 1.46
C LEU A 29 -8.51 4.46 0.09
N LEU A 30 -8.79 3.68 -0.96
CA LEU A 30 -9.09 4.22 -2.29
C LEU A 30 -10.41 5.01 -2.29
N VAL A 31 -11.47 4.44 -1.72
CA VAL A 31 -12.78 5.11 -1.66
C VAL A 31 -12.73 6.31 -0.71
N GLY A 32 -12.22 6.13 0.50
CA GLY A 32 -12.11 7.20 1.50
C GLY A 32 -11.17 8.32 1.07
N GLY A 33 -10.05 7.98 0.43
CA GLY A 33 -9.14 8.96 -0.17
C GLY A 33 -9.81 9.75 -1.29
N ALA A 34 -10.51 9.08 -2.21
CA ALA A 34 -11.24 9.76 -3.29
C ALA A 34 -12.32 10.70 -2.73
N VAL A 35 -13.16 10.23 -1.80
CA VAL A 35 -14.20 11.04 -1.14
C VAL A 35 -13.59 12.25 -0.46
N THR A 36 -12.47 12.07 0.25
CA THR A 36 -11.75 13.18 0.90
C THR A 36 -11.26 14.22 -0.11
N VAL A 37 -10.70 13.79 -1.25
CA VAL A 37 -10.24 14.72 -2.29
C VAL A 37 -11.41 15.51 -2.87
N PHE A 38 -12.52 14.83 -3.18
CA PHE A 38 -13.73 15.49 -3.69
C PHE A 38 -14.30 16.51 -2.68
N ASP A 39 -14.38 16.13 -1.41
CA ASP A 39 -14.81 17.00 -0.30
C ASP A 39 -13.91 18.25 -0.19
N LEU A 40 -12.58 18.07 -0.23
CA LEU A 40 -11.61 19.18 -0.17
C LEU A 40 -11.69 20.13 -1.37
N LEU A 41 -12.05 19.62 -2.55
CA LEU A 41 -12.23 20.44 -3.75
C LEU A 41 -13.63 21.09 -3.82
N GLY A 42 -14.52 20.79 -2.89
CA GLY A 42 -15.92 21.24 -2.92
C GLY A 42 -16.71 20.64 -4.09
N LEU A 43 -16.28 19.49 -4.61
CA LEU A 43 -16.85 18.84 -5.77
C LEU A 43 -17.65 17.61 -5.35
N GLY A 44 -18.87 17.48 -5.88
CA GLY A 44 -19.58 16.21 -5.85
C GLY A 44 -18.95 15.22 -6.82
N ALA A 45 -18.86 13.94 -6.44
CA ALA A 45 -18.49 12.90 -7.39
C ALA A 45 -19.58 12.83 -8.49
N PRO A 46 -19.20 12.86 -9.78
CA PRO A 46 -20.18 12.65 -10.86
C PRO A 46 -20.89 11.31 -10.67
N GLU A 47 -22.19 11.27 -10.91
CA GLU A 47 -23.04 10.06 -10.75
C GLU A 47 -22.43 8.76 -11.33
N PRO A 48 -21.86 8.74 -12.56
CA PRO A 48 -21.21 7.53 -13.07
C PRO A 48 -19.97 7.11 -12.27
N LEU A 49 -19.24 8.06 -11.69
CA LEU A 49 -18.07 7.78 -10.85
C LEU A 49 -18.50 7.32 -9.46
N ALA A 50 -19.58 7.87 -8.90
CA ALA A 50 -20.15 7.41 -7.63
C ALA A 50 -20.62 5.96 -7.73
N LEU A 51 -21.16 5.56 -8.88
CA LEU A 51 -21.68 4.22 -9.12
C LEU A 51 -20.58 3.21 -9.52
N ALA A 52 -19.70 3.56 -10.46
CA ALA A 52 -18.66 2.66 -10.95
C ALA A 52 -17.37 2.66 -10.09
N GLY A 53 -17.07 3.79 -9.44
CA GLY A 53 -15.84 4.00 -8.67
C GLY A 53 -15.58 2.93 -7.59
N PRO A 54 -16.58 2.57 -6.76
CA PRO A 54 -16.42 1.49 -5.78
C PRO A 54 -16.07 0.14 -6.43
N PHE A 55 -16.67 -0.21 -7.57
CA PHE A 55 -16.33 -1.47 -8.26
C PHE A 55 -14.89 -1.47 -8.79
N VAL A 56 -14.46 -0.34 -9.38
CA VAL A 56 -13.07 -0.18 -9.83
C VAL A 56 -12.11 -0.25 -8.64
N ALA A 57 -12.42 0.42 -7.54
CA ALA A 57 -11.62 0.36 -6.31
C ALA A 57 -11.55 -1.07 -5.75
N GLY A 58 -12.68 -1.81 -5.76
CA GLY A 58 -12.74 -3.20 -5.33
C GLY A 58 -11.89 -4.12 -6.21
N ALA A 59 -11.95 -3.95 -7.54
CA ALA A 59 -11.12 -4.71 -8.46
C ALA A 59 -9.62 -4.42 -8.26
N VAL A 60 -9.24 -3.15 -8.09
CA VAL A 60 -7.85 -2.75 -7.80
C VAL A 60 -7.39 -3.29 -6.44
N ALA A 61 -8.25 -3.26 -5.42
CA ALA A 61 -7.94 -3.77 -4.10
C ALA A 61 -7.69 -5.29 -4.09
N LEU A 62 -8.55 -6.06 -4.78
CA LEU A 62 -8.35 -7.49 -4.96
C LEU A 62 -7.08 -7.79 -5.75
N TRP A 63 -6.83 -7.02 -6.82
CA TRP A 63 -5.62 -7.20 -7.61
C TRP A 63 -4.36 -6.94 -6.78
N LEU A 64 -4.32 -5.85 -6.02
CA LEU A 64 -3.20 -5.53 -5.15
C LEU A 64 -3.00 -6.55 -4.02
N ALA A 65 -4.09 -7.12 -3.48
CA ALA A 65 -4.01 -8.21 -2.52
C ALA A 65 -3.39 -9.49 -3.12
N VAL A 66 -3.68 -9.80 -4.39
CA VAL A 66 -3.02 -10.92 -5.08
C VAL A 66 -1.54 -10.61 -5.32
N GLU A 67 -1.20 -9.40 -5.77
CA GLU A 67 0.20 -9.00 -5.96
C GLU A 67 0.97 -9.00 -4.63
N SER A 68 0.36 -8.59 -3.51
CA SER A 68 1.01 -8.66 -2.19
C SER A 68 1.22 -10.09 -1.73
N ALA A 69 0.26 -11.00 -1.95
CA ALA A 69 0.43 -12.41 -1.63
C ALA A 69 1.60 -13.02 -2.43
N LEU A 70 1.73 -12.64 -3.70
CA LEU A 70 2.83 -13.12 -4.53
C LEU A 70 4.18 -12.54 -4.12
N VAL A 71 4.23 -11.27 -3.69
CA VAL A 71 5.43 -10.67 -3.10
C VAL A 71 5.81 -11.38 -1.80
N GLN A 72 4.86 -11.78 -0.96
CA GLN A 72 5.13 -12.57 0.26
C GLN A 72 5.71 -13.95 -0.06
N LEU A 73 5.26 -14.58 -1.15
CA LEU A 73 5.67 -15.92 -1.53
C LEU A 73 7.01 -15.98 -2.29
N TYR A 74 7.27 -15.01 -3.15
CA TYR A 74 8.35 -15.05 -4.13
C TYR A 74 9.28 -13.83 -4.09
N GLY A 75 9.02 -12.88 -3.20
CA GLY A 75 9.80 -11.66 -3.05
C GLY A 75 9.44 -10.56 -4.06
N LEU A 76 10.14 -9.43 -3.95
CA LEU A 76 9.84 -8.20 -4.70
C LEU A 76 10.08 -8.31 -6.21
N GLY A 77 10.94 -9.23 -6.67
CA GLY A 77 11.24 -9.42 -8.10
C GLY A 77 10.02 -9.79 -8.95
N VAL A 78 8.93 -10.26 -8.32
CA VAL A 78 7.66 -10.54 -8.99
C VAL A 78 6.96 -9.29 -9.51
N LEU A 79 7.23 -8.11 -8.95
CA LEU A 79 6.66 -6.86 -9.44
C LEU A 79 7.15 -6.50 -10.84
N ASP A 80 8.35 -6.97 -11.22
CA ASP A 80 8.96 -6.72 -12.52
C ASP A 80 8.53 -7.71 -13.61
N ARG A 81 7.73 -8.72 -13.26
CA ARG A 81 7.30 -9.76 -14.22
C ARG A 81 6.35 -9.21 -15.29
N GLY A 82 6.41 -9.81 -16.48
CA GLY A 82 5.43 -9.61 -17.55
C GLY A 82 5.75 -8.45 -18.50
N ARG A 83 4.74 -8.01 -19.26
CA ARG A 83 4.91 -6.95 -20.26
C ARG A 83 5.14 -5.60 -19.60
N PRO A 84 5.85 -4.65 -20.25
CA PRO A 84 6.14 -3.34 -19.69
C PRO A 84 4.88 -2.57 -19.27
N ILE A 85 3.77 -2.76 -19.98
CA ILE A 85 2.49 -2.11 -19.62
C ILE A 85 1.88 -2.67 -18.34
N GLN A 86 1.98 -3.99 -18.09
CA GLN A 86 1.51 -4.62 -16.87
C GLN A 86 2.35 -4.19 -15.66
N ARG A 87 3.67 -4.04 -15.87
CA ARG A 87 4.59 -3.49 -14.87
C ARG A 87 4.20 -2.06 -14.51
N ARG A 88 3.99 -1.19 -15.50
CA ARG A 88 3.55 0.20 -15.29
C ARG A 88 2.23 0.27 -14.53
N LEU A 89 1.24 -0.53 -14.91
CA LEU A 89 -0.07 -0.52 -14.24
C LEU A 89 0.03 -0.94 -12.76
N ARG A 90 0.88 -1.92 -12.42
CA ARG A 90 1.10 -2.30 -11.02
C ARG A 90 1.75 -1.20 -10.20
N TYR A 91 2.81 -0.58 -10.73
CA TYR A 91 3.44 0.55 -10.04
C TYR A 91 2.49 1.74 -9.90
N LEU A 92 1.65 1.98 -10.91
CA LEU A 92 0.62 3.02 -10.85
C LEU A 92 -0.42 2.69 -9.78
N ALA A 93 -0.94 1.45 -9.74
CA ALA A 93 -1.90 1.03 -8.72
C ALA A 93 -1.33 1.19 -7.31
N ILE A 94 -0.09 0.72 -7.08
CA ILE A 94 0.62 0.90 -5.81
C ILE A 94 0.76 2.39 -5.47
N GLY A 95 1.21 3.21 -6.43
CA GLY A 95 1.39 4.64 -6.24
C GLY A 95 0.08 5.36 -5.86
N VAL A 96 -1.01 5.08 -6.59
CA VAL A 96 -2.34 5.63 -6.32
C VAL A 96 -2.83 5.22 -4.94
N THR A 97 -2.67 3.96 -4.55
CA THR A 97 -3.05 3.49 -3.21
C THR A 97 -2.23 4.18 -2.13
N VAL A 98 -0.94 4.38 -2.32
CA VAL A 98 -0.09 5.11 -1.36
C VAL A 98 -0.58 6.55 -1.19
N VAL A 99 -0.84 7.26 -2.30
CA VAL A 99 -1.37 8.63 -2.24
C VAL A 99 -2.72 8.67 -1.52
N ALA A 100 -3.65 7.76 -1.88
CA ALA A 100 -4.95 7.65 -1.23
C ALA A 100 -4.82 7.37 0.28
N SER A 101 -3.84 6.54 0.67
CA SER A 101 -3.51 6.25 2.07
C SER A 101 -3.09 7.49 2.84
N VAL A 102 -2.20 8.30 2.26
CA VAL A 102 -1.72 9.54 2.88
C VAL A 102 -2.87 10.53 3.08
N VAL A 103 -3.73 10.67 2.06
CA VAL A 103 -4.92 11.55 2.15
C VAL A 103 -5.86 11.06 3.25
N ALA A 104 -6.19 9.77 3.27
CA ALA A 104 -7.10 9.19 4.26
C ALA A 104 -6.55 9.31 5.69
N ILE A 105 -5.25 9.02 5.90
CA ILE A 105 -4.59 9.17 7.20
C ILE A 105 -4.58 10.64 7.63
N GLY A 106 -4.25 11.56 6.72
CA GLY A 106 -4.26 12.99 7.00
C GLY A 106 -5.63 13.48 7.44
N ARG A 107 -6.69 13.07 6.72
CA ARG A 107 -8.08 13.41 7.07
C ARG A 107 -8.50 12.81 8.40
N PHE A 108 -8.16 11.54 8.63
CA PHE A 108 -8.43 10.86 9.90
C PHE A 108 -7.78 11.62 11.07
N LEU A 109 -6.49 11.94 10.98
CA LEU A 109 -5.80 12.72 12.02
C LEU A 109 -6.41 14.11 12.21
N ALA A 110 -6.79 14.79 11.13
CA ALA A 110 -7.43 16.10 11.18
C ALA A 110 -8.80 16.07 11.87
N MET A 111 -9.52 14.96 11.84
CA MET A 111 -10.78 14.79 12.57
C MET A 111 -10.53 14.30 14.01
N THR A 112 -9.66 13.30 14.19
CA THR A 112 -9.49 12.60 15.46
C THR A 112 -8.70 13.41 16.48
N VAL A 113 -7.67 14.16 16.07
CA VAL A 113 -6.83 14.92 17.00
C VAL A 113 -7.61 16.04 17.70
N PRO A 114 -8.36 16.92 17.00
CA PRO A 114 -9.16 17.95 17.67
C PRO A 114 -10.20 17.36 18.62
N TRP A 115 -10.90 16.31 18.17
CA TRP A 115 -11.89 15.61 19.00
C TRP A 115 -11.27 15.00 20.26
N ALA A 116 -10.08 14.41 20.15
CA ALA A 116 -9.38 13.82 21.28
C ALA A 116 -8.89 14.88 22.29
N ILE A 117 -8.52 16.08 21.80
CA ILE A 117 -8.19 17.23 22.65
C ILE A 117 -9.43 17.71 23.40
N GLU A 118 -10.55 17.89 22.69
CA GLU A 118 -11.82 18.35 23.26
C GLU A 118 -12.35 17.38 24.32
N THR A 119 -12.26 16.08 24.06
CA THR A 119 -12.73 15.01 24.96
C THR A 119 -11.68 14.65 26.04
N ARG A 120 -10.49 15.28 26.02
CA ARG A 120 -9.32 14.95 26.87
C ARG A 120 -8.96 13.45 26.88
N SER A 121 -9.13 12.77 25.75
CA SER A 121 -8.87 11.34 25.64
C SER A 121 -7.40 11.07 25.34
N THR A 122 -6.61 10.84 26.40
CA THR A 122 -5.19 10.51 26.29
C THR A 122 -4.95 9.27 25.43
N THR A 123 -5.79 8.25 25.55
CA THR A 123 -5.68 7.00 24.77
C THR A 123 -5.71 7.27 23.27
N VAL A 124 -6.64 8.11 22.81
CA VAL A 124 -6.79 8.41 21.38
C VAL A 124 -5.64 9.28 20.87
N LEU A 125 -5.14 10.21 21.68
CA LEU A 125 -3.94 10.97 21.35
C LEU A 125 -2.69 10.08 21.23
N VAL A 126 -2.52 9.10 22.13
CA VAL A 126 -1.42 8.13 22.08
C VAL A 126 -1.52 7.27 20.82
N LEU A 127 -2.72 6.77 20.47
CA LEU A 127 -2.94 5.98 19.26
C LEU A 127 -2.69 6.80 17.98
N ALA A 128 -3.14 8.07 17.95
CA ALA A 128 -2.87 8.98 16.85
C ALA A 128 -1.37 9.26 16.70
N GLY A 129 -0.65 9.49 17.81
CA GLY A 129 0.81 9.65 17.81
C GLY A 129 1.53 8.39 17.33
N ALA A 130 1.10 7.22 17.79
CA ALA A 130 1.65 5.93 17.35
C ALA A 130 1.43 5.71 15.84
N LEU A 131 0.28 6.10 15.30
CA LEU A 131 0.00 6.06 13.86
C LEU A 131 0.98 6.96 13.09
N VAL A 132 1.21 8.19 13.54
CA VAL A 132 2.19 9.10 12.90
C VAL A 132 3.59 8.49 12.92
N LEU A 133 4.03 7.95 14.06
CA LEU A 133 5.33 7.28 14.18
C LEU A 133 5.44 6.06 13.28
N ALA A 134 4.37 5.27 13.14
CA ALA A 134 4.34 4.12 12.24
C ALA A 134 4.52 4.54 10.77
N VAL A 135 3.84 5.62 10.35
CA VAL A 135 3.99 6.18 9.00
C VAL A 135 5.41 6.69 8.77
N VAL A 136 5.94 7.51 9.69
CA VAL A 136 7.30 8.06 9.59
C VAL A 136 8.35 6.94 9.57
N GLY A 137 8.20 5.95 10.44
CA GLY A 137 9.07 4.78 10.49
C GLY A 137 9.04 3.96 9.19
N THR A 138 7.85 3.81 8.59
CA THR A 138 7.70 3.15 7.29
C THR A 138 8.41 3.93 6.20
N CYS A 139 8.16 5.24 6.09
CA CYS A 139 8.83 6.11 5.12
C CYS A 139 10.36 6.09 5.27
N TYR A 140 10.86 6.14 6.51
CA TYR A 140 12.29 6.05 6.79
C TYR A 140 12.87 4.72 6.31
N ARG A 141 12.21 3.59 6.61
CA ARG A 141 12.66 2.26 6.15
C ARG A 141 12.67 2.17 4.63
N THR A 142 11.64 2.68 3.96
CA THR A 142 11.56 2.69 2.50
C THR A 142 12.67 3.55 1.89
N ALA A 143 12.92 4.74 2.45
CA ALA A 143 13.99 5.63 2.01
C ALA A 143 15.38 5.05 2.24
N ALA A 144 15.61 4.41 3.39
CA ALA A 144 16.86 3.72 3.69
C ALA A 144 17.11 2.53 2.75
N ALA A 145 16.07 1.75 2.43
CA ALA A 145 16.15 0.67 1.46
C ALA A 145 16.46 1.18 0.05
N ALA A 146 15.82 2.29 -0.37
CA ALA A 146 16.12 2.93 -1.65
C ALA A 146 17.58 3.41 -1.72
N ARG A 147 18.08 4.09 -0.67
CA ARG A 147 19.48 4.57 -0.60
C ARG A 147 20.49 3.44 -0.71
N THR A 148 20.26 2.33 0.00
CA THR A 148 21.15 1.15 -0.08
C THR A 148 21.10 0.47 -1.45
N GLY A 149 19.94 0.45 -2.11
CA GLY A 149 19.80 0.00 -3.49
C GLY A 149 20.62 0.83 -4.49
N TYR A 150 20.49 2.16 -4.44
CA TYR A 150 21.28 3.06 -5.31
C TYR A 150 22.79 2.98 -5.04
N ALA A 151 23.20 2.80 -3.79
CA ALA A 151 24.61 2.64 -3.42
C ALA A 151 25.25 1.35 -4.01
N ARG A 152 24.47 0.26 -4.15
CA ARG A 152 24.96 -0.98 -4.76
C ARG A 152 25.11 -0.89 -6.28
N VAL A 153 24.20 -0.17 -6.95
CA VAL A 153 24.28 0.05 -8.41
C VAL A 153 25.41 1.03 -8.77
N SER A 154 25.75 1.95 -7.87
CA SER A 154 26.80 2.95 -8.07
C SER A 154 28.22 2.45 -7.79
N ARG A 155 28.41 1.20 -7.36
CA ARG A 155 29.72 0.54 -7.37
C ARG A 155 29.84 -0.22 -8.69
N PRO A 156 30.58 0.30 -9.69
CA PRO A 156 30.95 -0.50 -10.84
C PRO A 156 31.74 -1.69 -10.33
N GLN A 157 31.49 -2.84 -10.94
CA GLN A 157 32.23 -4.08 -10.77
C GLN A 157 33.67 -3.86 -11.29
N THR A 158 34.52 -3.24 -10.48
CA THR A 158 35.93 -2.96 -10.79
C THR A 158 36.89 -4.05 -10.30
N ASP A 159 36.45 -5.28 -10.09
CA ASP A 159 37.36 -6.37 -9.70
C ASP A 159 36.96 -7.69 -10.39
N GLU A 160 37.25 -7.80 -11.68
CA GLU A 160 37.68 -9.07 -12.28
C GLU A 160 38.84 -8.77 -13.23
N PRO A 161 40.11 -8.92 -12.81
CA PRO A 161 41.16 -9.23 -13.75
C PRO A 161 40.91 -10.66 -14.24
N ARG A 162 40.62 -10.78 -15.54
CA ARG A 162 40.73 -12.05 -16.26
C ARG A 162 42.21 -12.42 -16.34
N GLU A 163 42.61 -13.44 -15.60
CA GLU A 163 43.72 -14.35 -15.97
C GLU A 163 43.34 -15.78 -15.60
#